data_AF-A0A9D4EDX2-F1
#
_entry.id   AF-A0A9D4EDX2-F1
#
_cell.length_a   1.000
_cell.length_b   1.000
_cell.length_c   1.000
_cell.angle_alpha   90.00
_cell.angle_beta   90.00
_cell.angle_gamma   90.00
#
_symmetry.space_group_name_H-M   'P 1'
#
loop_
_entity.id
_entity.type
_entity.pdbx_description
1 polymer ?
#
loop_
_entity_poly.entity_id
_entity_poly.type
_entity_poly.pdbx_seq_one_letter_code
_entity_poly.pdbx_strand_id
1 'polypeptide(L)'
;MLVYVCVIVGDQVDWDAWLYGLGMPPVKPHYDQSLGEDVDHLIKRWLECTNDEVDSFYTVDIVDFVPVQMMHFLDELRKKERLSQVKVQKMGEVYLLNSVKNFEVRWRWIRLAIYCQYKEIVEMALEFVAKIGRLHFIAPLYKDLYNWEFSRDRALKTFQETRDNMHYISVLSVERELELDSK
;
A
#
# COMPACT_ATOMS: atom_id res chain seq x y z
N MET A 1 -28.76 7.47 19.98
CA MET A 1 -28.67 8.53 21.01
C MET A 1 -27.19 8.57 21.40
N LEU A 2 -26.31 9.48 20.96
CA LEU A 2 -26.37 10.79 20.30
C LEU A 2 -25.30 10.79 19.19
N VAL A 3 -25.63 11.24 17.98
CA VAL A 3 -24.62 11.61 16.99
C VAL A 3 -24.17 13.01 17.39
N TYR A 4 -22.96 13.14 17.97
CA TYR A 4 -22.35 14.45 18.18
C TYR A 4 -21.98 15.02 16.81
N VAL A 5 -22.95 15.66 16.17
CA VAL A 5 -22.67 16.66 15.14
C VAL A 5 -21.95 17.79 15.88
N CYS A 6 -20.65 17.91 15.65
CA CYS A 6 -19.89 19.08 16.07
C CYS A 6 -20.46 20.26 15.28
N VAL A 7 -21.43 20.97 15.88
CA VAL A 7 -21.90 22.26 15.37
C VAL A 7 -20.79 23.25 15.67
N ILE A 8 -19.91 23.40 14.69
CA ILE A 8 -18.86 24.40 14.74
C ILE A 8 -19.52 25.76 14.50
N VAL A 9 -19.63 26.57 15.56
CA VAL A 9 -20.09 27.96 15.49
C VAL A 9 -19.01 28.79 14.78
N GLY A 10 -19.40 29.55 13.75
CA GLY A 10 -18.50 30.14 12.76
C GLY A 10 -17.33 30.99 13.28
N ASP A 11 -17.43 31.53 14.50
CA ASP A 11 -16.40 32.40 15.11
C ASP A 11 -15.31 31.64 15.90
N GLN A 12 -15.44 30.32 16.10
CA GLN A 12 -14.42 29.49 16.80
C GLN A 12 -13.50 28.72 15.86
N VAL A 13 -13.70 28.84 14.54
CA VAL A 13 -12.86 28.20 13.53
C VAL A 13 -11.79 29.16 13.10
N ASP A 14 -10.55 28.72 13.17
CA ASP A 14 -9.45 29.38 12.51
C ASP A 14 -9.53 29.14 10.98
N TRP A 15 -10.39 29.90 10.32
CA TRP A 15 -10.62 29.77 8.87
C TRP A 15 -9.35 30.02 8.05
N ASP A 16 -8.48 30.92 8.51
CA ASP A 16 -7.22 31.21 7.83
C ASP A 16 -6.29 30.00 7.89
N ALA A 17 -6.16 29.37 9.06
CA ALA A 17 -5.38 28.13 9.18
C ALA A 17 -6.00 26.97 8.38
N TRP A 18 -7.33 26.85 8.31
CA TRP A 18 -8.00 25.77 7.56
C TRP A 18 -7.93 25.95 6.03
N LEU A 19 -8.03 27.18 5.53
CA LEU A 19 -8.10 27.47 4.09
C LEU A 19 -6.73 27.78 3.47
N TYR A 20 -5.85 28.44 4.23
CA TYR A 20 -4.57 28.95 3.73
C TYR A 20 -3.36 28.35 4.45
N GLY A 21 -3.56 27.68 5.57
CA GLY A 21 -2.49 26.97 6.28
C GLY A 21 -1.90 25.82 5.46
N LEU A 22 -0.59 25.62 5.60
CA LEU A 22 0.12 24.52 4.95
C LEU A 22 0.22 23.32 5.90
N GLY A 23 0.04 22.11 5.37
CA GLY A 23 0.24 20.86 6.11
C GLY A 23 -1.05 20.27 6.69
N MET A 24 -0.95 19.65 7.87
CA MET A 24 -2.08 19.01 8.54
C MET A 24 -3.00 20.08 9.17
N PRO A 25 -4.33 19.88 9.14
CA PRO A 25 -5.27 20.79 9.77
C PRO A 25 -4.95 21.02 11.27
N PRO A 26 -5.24 22.22 11.80
CA PRO A 26 -4.91 22.58 13.18
C PRO A 26 -5.67 21.75 14.22
N VAL A 27 -6.81 21.18 13.85
CA VAL A 27 -7.63 20.33 14.71
C VAL A 27 -7.66 18.93 14.15
N LYS A 28 -7.24 17.95 14.95
CA LYS A 28 -7.40 16.53 14.66
C LYS A 28 -8.72 16.04 15.26
N PRO A 29 -9.72 15.66 14.44
CA PRO A 29 -10.97 15.11 14.97
C PRO A 29 -10.73 13.81 15.73
N HIS A 30 -11.61 13.54 16.70
CA HIS A 30 -11.64 12.24 17.36
C HIS A 30 -12.37 11.23 16.48
N TYR A 31 -11.68 10.18 16.08
CA TYR A 31 -12.26 9.08 15.31
C TYR A 31 -12.38 7.86 16.21
N ASP A 32 -13.47 7.11 16.06
CA ASP A 32 -13.58 5.79 16.69
C ASP A 32 -12.51 4.86 16.10
N GLN A 33 -11.80 4.15 16.98
CA GLN A 33 -10.68 3.27 16.64
C GLN A 33 -11.02 1.79 16.77
N SER A 34 -12.24 1.45 17.22
CA SER A 34 -12.68 0.08 17.51
C SER A 34 -12.39 -0.92 16.38
N LEU A 35 -12.64 -0.54 15.12
CA LEU A 35 -12.38 -1.38 13.94
C LEU A 35 -10.88 -1.62 13.66
N GLY A 36 -9.99 -0.78 14.19
CA GLY A 36 -8.55 -0.87 13.98
C GLY A 36 -7.80 -1.71 15.02
N GLU A 37 -8.39 -1.94 16.19
CA GLU A 37 -7.70 -2.57 17.32
C GLU A 37 -7.17 -3.98 17.01
N ASP A 38 -8.00 -4.81 16.38
CA ASP A 38 -7.61 -6.17 15.96
C ASP A 38 -6.49 -6.14 14.90
N VAL A 39 -6.56 -5.17 13.98
CA VAL A 39 -5.56 -4.97 12.94
C VAL A 39 -4.23 -4.54 13.55
N ASP A 40 -4.26 -3.59 14.48
CA ASP A 40 -3.08 -3.11 15.20
C ASP A 40 -2.42 -4.22 16.03
N HIS A 41 -3.23 -5.09 16.65
CA HIS A 41 -2.73 -6.25 17.37
C HIS A 41 -2.02 -7.23 16.41
N LEU A 42 -2.61 -7.51 15.24
CA LEU A 42 -2.00 -8.37 14.24
C LEU A 42 -0.72 -7.77 13.64
N ILE A 43 -0.69 -6.46 13.38
CA ILE A 43 0.51 -5.74 12.93
C ILE A 43 1.65 -5.94 13.94
N LYS A 44 1.40 -5.71 15.23
CA LYS A 44 2.40 -5.89 16.28
C LYS A 44 2.93 -7.32 16.32
N ARG A 45 2.04 -8.32 16.26
CA ARG A 45 2.44 -9.73 16.21
C ARG A 45 3.39 -10.01 15.06
N TRP A 46 3.12 -9.52 13.84
CA TRP A 46 4.01 -9.75 12.68
C TRP A 46 5.37 -9.04 12.80
N LEU A 47 5.40 -7.87 13.41
CA LEU A 47 6.64 -7.12 13.64
C LEU A 47 7.51 -7.82 14.69
N GLU A 48 6.92 -8.18 15.84
CA GLU A 48 7.63 -8.74 17.00
C GLU A 48 8.03 -10.21 16.85
N CYS A 49 7.29 -10.98 16.04
CA CYS A 49 7.56 -12.39 15.75
C CYS A 49 8.98 -12.62 15.22
N THR A 50 9.65 -13.69 15.65
CA THR A 50 10.91 -14.15 15.04
C THR A 50 10.66 -15.00 13.80
N ASN A 51 11.70 -15.36 13.03
CA ASN A 51 11.51 -16.19 11.84
C ASN A 51 11.04 -17.62 12.18
N ASP A 52 11.29 -18.11 13.39
CA ASP A 52 10.90 -19.46 13.82
C ASP A 52 9.44 -19.53 14.31
N GLU A 53 8.86 -18.37 14.65
CA GLU A 53 7.51 -18.24 15.18
C GLU A 53 6.45 -18.00 14.09
N VAL A 54 6.88 -17.90 12.82
CA VAL A 54 5.98 -17.60 11.69
C VAL A 54 4.93 -18.68 11.45
N ASP A 55 5.15 -19.90 11.96
CA ASP A 55 4.18 -21.00 11.91
C ASP A 55 3.01 -20.84 12.89
N SER A 56 3.06 -19.84 13.78
CA SER A 56 1.96 -19.51 14.70
C SER A 56 0.83 -18.69 14.04
N PHE A 57 0.99 -18.27 12.78
CA PHE A 57 -0.04 -17.54 12.04
C PHE A 57 -0.91 -18.46 11.20
N TYR A 58 -2.21 -18.19 11.21
CA TYR A 58 -3.22 -18.99 10.52
C TYR A 58 -4.24 -18.10 9.82
N THR A 59 -4.97 -18.66 8.85
CA THR A 59 -6.03 -17.94 8.11
C THR A 59 -7.09 -17.31 9.01
N VAL A 60 -7.31 -17.87 10.20
CA VAL A 60 -8.26 -17.34 11.20
C VAL A 60 -7.88 -15.93 11.69
N ASP A 61 -6.60 -15.55 11.63
CA ASP A 61 -6.16 -14.22 12.09
C ASP A 61 -6.78 -13.07 11.27
N ILE A 62 -7.24 -13.34 10.04
CA ILE A 62 -7.82 -12.34 9.13
C ILE A 62 -9.23 -12.69 8.68
N VAL A 63 -9.87 -13.72 9.25
CA VAL A 63 -11.16 -14.23 8.77
C VAL A 63 -12.28 -13.20 8.88
N ASP A 64 -12.25 -12.39 9.94
CA ASP A 64 -13.23 -11.35 10.22
C ASP A 64 -12.86 -10.00 9.59
N PHE A 65 -11.72 -9.92 8.89
CA PHE A 65 -11.26 -8.66 8.32
C PHE A 65 -12.10 -8.28 7.10
N VAL A 66 -12.66 -7.08 7.13
CA VAL A 66 -13.19 -6.45 5.93
C VAL A 66 -12.05 -5.93 5.04
N PRO A 67 -12.28 -5.70 3.74
CA PRO A 67 -11.20 -5.29 2.83
C PRO A 67 -10.43 -4.05 3.28
N VAL A 68 -11.09 -3.08 3.93
CA VAL A 68 -10.46 -1.86 4.43
C VAL A 68 -9.49 -2.14 5.58
N GLN A 69 -9.82 -3.10 6.47
CA GLN A 69 -8.91 -3.55 7.53
C GLN A 69 -7.68 -4.24 6.93
N MET A 70 -7.87 -5.07 5.90
CA MET A 70 -6.74 -5.69 5.19
C MET A 70 -5.87 -4.66 4.46
N MET A 71 -6.47 -3.63 3.88
CA MET A 71 -5.73 -2.52 3.30
C MET A 71 -4.91 -1.78 4.36
N HIS A 72 -5.51 -1.49 5.52
CA HIS A 72 -4.84 -0.83 6.64
C HIS A 72 -3.67 -1.67 7.16
N PHE A 73 -3.88 -2.97 7.37
CA PHE A 73 -2.87 -3.94 7.77
C PHE A 73 -1.62 -3.88 6.88
N LEU A 74 -1.80 -3.99 5.56
CA LEU A 74 -0.69 -3.99 4.60
C LEU A 74 0.00 -2.62 4.49
N ASP A 75 -0.77 -1.52 4.53
CA ASP A 75 -0.23 -0.17 4.46
C ASP A 75 0.60 0.17 5.69
N GLU A 76 0.13 -0.19 6.89
CA GLU A 76 0.86 0.06 8.13
C GLU A 76 2.14 -0.77 8.19
N LEU A 77 2.11 -2.06 7.82
CA LEU A 77 3.33 -2.86 7.76
C LEU A 77 4.38 -2.24 6.84
N ARG A 78 3.99 -1.67 5.70
CA ARG A 78 4.93 -1.01 4.78
C ARG A 78 5.54 0.27 5.35
N LYS A 79 4.86 0.96 6.26
CA LYS A 79 5.38 2.17 6.94
C LYS A 79 6.38 1.84 8.05
N LYS A 80 6.46 0.57 8.48
CA LYS A 80 7.36 0.10 9.54
C LYS A 80 8.65 -0.46 8.94
N GLU A 81 9.41 -1.18 9.75
CA GLU A 81 10.63 -1.85 9.32
C GLU A 81 10.36 -2.94 8.28
N ARG A 82 11.36 -3.22 7.45
CA ARG A 82 11.27 -4.27 6.44
C ARG A 82 11.18 -5.64 7.11
N LEU A 83 10.13 -6.37 6.79
CA LEU A 83 9.98 -7.76 7.20
C LEU A 83 11.03 -8.64 6.50
N SER A 84 11.43 -9.72 7.17
CA SER A 84 12.30 -10.73 6.56
C SER A 84 11.59 -11.43 5.40
N GLN A 85 12.38 -12.00 4.49
CA GLN A 85 11.87 -12.79 3.36
C GLN A 85 10.97 -13.95 3.83
N VAL A 86 11.36 -14.61 4.92
CA VAL A 86 10.61 -15.73 5.52
C VAL A 86 9.24 -15.27 6.00
N LYS A 87 9.17 -14.13 6.70
CA LYS A 87 7.89 -13.56 7.16
C LYS A 87 6.98 -13.19 5.99
N VAL A 88 7.51 -12.52 4.96
CA VAL A 88 6.72 -12.13 3.79
C VAL A 88 6.21 -13.36 3.05
N GLN A 89 7.07 -14.35 2.80
CA GLN A 89 6.65 -15.60 2.16
C GLN A 89 5.51 -16.25 2.95
N LYS A 90 5.70 -16.45 4.27
CA LYS A 90 4.68 -17.06 5.12
C LYS A 90 3.37 -16.26 5.11
N MET A 91 3.43 -14.94 5.19
CA MET A 91 2.25 -14.07 5.11
C MET A 91 1.49 -14.26 3.79
N GLY A 92 2.22 -14.34 2.67
CA GLY A 92 1.64 -14.59 1.35
C GLY A 92 0.94 -15.95 1.25
N GLU A 93 1.53 -16.98 1.86
CA GLU A 93 0.99 -18.34 1.92
C GLU A 93 -0.23 -18.45 2.84
N VAL A 94 -0.11 -18.03 4.09
CA VAL A 94 -1.15 -18.16 5.11
C VAL A 94 -2.39 -17.36 4.75
N TYR A 95 -2.23 -16.14 4.23
CA TYR A 95 -3.35 -15.27 3.89
C TYR A 95 -3.76 -15.32 2.41
N LEU A 96 -3.17 -16.22 1.62
CA LEU A 96 -3.45 -16.42 0.19
C LEU A 96 -3.39 -15.10 -0.62
N LEU A 97 -2.47 -14.20 -0.26
CA LEU A 97 -2.41 -12.85 -0.82
C LEU A 97 -2.03 -12.83 -2.29
N ASN A 98 -1.30 -13.85 -2.74
CA ASN A 98 -0.95 -14.03 -4.15
C ASN A 98 -2.17 -14.30 -5.04
N SER A 99 -3.25 -14.82 -4.45
CA SER A 99 -4.50 -15.21 -5.14
C SER A 99 -5.67 -14.25 -4.87
N VAL A 100 -5.42 -13.14 -4.15
CA VAL A 100 -6.49 -12.20 -3.77
C VAL A 100 -7.06 -11.49 -5.01
N LYS A 101 -8.40 -11.51 -5.14
CA LYS A 101 -9.11 -10.89 -6.27
C LYS A 101 -9.30 -9.38 -6.11
N ASN A 102 -9.30 -8.89 -4.87
CA ASN A 102 -9.45 -7.46 -4.60
C ASN A 102 -8.19 -6.71 -5.06
N PHE A 103 -8.34 -5.84 -6.06
CA PHE A 103 -7.23 -5.09 -6.63
C PHE A 103 -6.51 -4.17 -5.65
N GLU A 104 -7.23 -3.54 -4.73
CA GLU A 104 -6.66 -2.62 -3.72
C GLU A 104 -5.81 -3.37 -2.69
N VAL A 105 -6.26 -4.57 -2.28
CA VAL A 105 -5.49 -5.44 -1.38
C VAL A 105 -4.29 -6.03 -2.12
N ARG A 106 -4.49 -6.53 -3.35
CA ARG A 106 -3.41 -7.09 -4.17
C ARG A 106 -2.30 -6.07 -4.43
N TRP A 107 -2.67 -4.84 -4.77
CA TRP A 107 -1.71 -3.77 -5.00
C TRP A 107 -0.89 -3.45 -3.74
N ARG A 108 -1.53 -3.34 -2.57
CA ARG A 108 -0.82 -3.11 -1.30
C ARG A 108 0.11 -4.27 -0.94
N TRP A 109 -0.35 -5.50 -1.17
CA TRP A 109 0.44 -6.71 -0.97
C TRP A 109 1.71 -6.68 -1.83
N ILE A 110 1.57 -6.44 -3.14
CA ILE A 110 2.69 -6.36 -4.07
C ILE A 110 3.68 -5.29 -3.60
N ARG A 111 3.20 -4.10 -3.23
CA ARG A 111 4.07 -3.00 -2.75
C ARG A 111 4.80 -3.33 -1.46
N LEU A 112 4.12 -3.98 -0.50
CA LEU A 112 4.75 -4.45 0.74
C LEU A 112 5.86 -5.48 0.43
N ALA A 113 5.57 -6.47 -0.41
CA ALA A 113 6.53 -7.50 -0.78
C ALA A 113 7.75 -6.93 -1.53
N ILE A 114 7.56 -5.96 -2.44
CA ILE A 114 8.67 -5.25 -3.09
C ILE A 114 9.47 -4.43 -2.09
N TYR A 115 8.82 -3.72 -1.16
CA TYR A 115 9.50 -2.96 -0.12
C TYR A 115 10.39 -3.86 0.75
N CYS A 116 9.93 -5.07 1.06
CA CYS A 116 10.70 -6.09 1.76
C CYS A 116 11.69 -6.85 0.86
N GLN A 117 11.76 -6.53 -0.44
CA GLN A 117 12.64 -7.13 -1.46
C GLN A 117 12.39 -8.62 -1.74
N TYR A 118 11.13 -9.06 -1.65
CA TYR A 118 10.74 -10.45 -1.95
C TYR A 118 10.74 -10.72 -3.46
N LYS A 119 11.73 -11.49 -3.94
CA LYS A 119 12.03 -11.63 -5.38
C LYS A 119 10.92 -12.27 -6.20
N GLU A 120 10.18 -13.22 -5.62
CA GLU A 120 9.13 -13.95 -6.33
C GLU A 120 7.92 -13.07 -6.67
N ILE A 121 7.74 -11.94 -5.97
CA ILE A 121 6.65 -11.00 -6.26
C ILE A 121 6.88 -10.20 -7.55
N VAL A 122 8.13 -10.11 -8.03
CA VAL A 122 8.48 -9.22 -9.14
C VAL A 122 7.68 -9.56 -10.40
N GLU A 123 7.52 -10.84 -10.71
CA GLU A 123 6.73 -11.26 -11.89
C GLU A 123 5.27 -10.83 -11.75
N MET A 124 4.69 -11.05 -10.57
CA MET A 124 3.32 -10.62 -10.28
C MET A 124 3.17 -9.10 -10.39
N ALA A 125 4.17 -8.33 -9.97
CA ALA A 125 4.17 -6.88 -10.06
C ALA A 125 4.20 -6.39 -11.51
N LEU A 126 5.06 -7.00 -12.34
CA LEU A 126 5.20 -6.67 -13.77
C LEU A 126 3.90 -7.00 -14.54
N GLU A 127 3.30 -8.16 -14.28
CA GLU A 127 1.99 -8.49 -14.84
C GLU A 127 0.90 -7.51 -14.41
N PHE A 128 0.95 -7.05 -13.15
CA PHE A 128 -0.04 -6.14 -12.61
C PHE A 128 0.02 -4.78 -13.32
N VAL A 129 1.21 -4.21 -13.50
CA VAL A 129 1.39 -2.92 -14.20
C VAL A 129 1.11 -3.01 -15.70
N ALA A 130 1.29 -4.19 -16.31
CA ALA A 130 0.96 -4.40 -17.72
C ALA A 130 -0.56 -4.45 -17.98
N LYS A 131 -1.36 -4.91 -17.00
CA LYS A 131 -2.82 -5.08 -17.14
C LYS A 131 -3.63 -3.86 -16.70
N ILE A 132 -3.11 -3.04 -15.79
CA ILE A 132 -3.86 -1.96 -15.14
C ILE A 132 -3.37 -0.60 -15.64
N GLY A 133 -4.30 0.29 -16.03
CA GLY A 133 -3.99 1.65 -16.51
C GLY A 133 -4.24 2.77 -15.49
N ARG A 134 -4.75 2.47 -14.29
CA ARG A 134 -5.13 3.48 -13.29
C ARG A 134 -3.88 4.05 -12.61
N LEU A 135 -3.68 5.36 -12.77
CA LEU A 135 -2.57 6.15 -12.20
C LEU A 135 -2.25 5.86 -10.74
N HIS A 136 -3.31 5.75 -9.91
CA HIS A 136 -3.19 5.45 -8.48
C HIS A 136 -2.33 4.20 -8.21
N PHE A 137 -2.37 3.21 -9.10
CA PHE A 137 -1.65 1.97 -8.93
C PHE A 137 -0.30 1.95 -9.66
N ILE A 138 -0.28 2.36 -10.93
CA ILE A 138 0.87 2.16 -11.81
C ILE A 138 2.07 3.02 -11.41
N ALA A 139 1.88 4.31 -11.13
CA ALA A 139 3.00 5.22 -10.89
C ALA A 139 3.77 4.84 -9.62
N PRO A 140 3.10 4.63 -8.46
CA PRO A 140 3.81 4.18 -7.26
C PRO A 140 4.46 2.81 -7.41
N LEU A 141 3.86 1.90 -8.20
CA LEU A 141 4.40 0.55 -8.36
C LEU A 141 5.62 0.53 -9.29
N TYR A 142 5.60 1.30 -10.39
CA TYR A 142 6.79 1.50 -11.23
C TYR A 142 7.92 2.16 -10.45
N LYS A 143 7.62 3.14 -9.61
CA LYS A 143 8.59 3.76 -8.70
C LYS A 143 9.24 2.74 -7.78
N ASP A 144 8.44 1.91 -7.11
CA ASP A 144 8.94 0.88 -6.20
C ASP A 144 9.83 -0.14 -6.93
N LEU A 145 9.42 -0.58 -8.13
CA LEU A 145 10.20 -1.49 -8.97
C LEU A 145 11.51 -0.88 -9.50
N TYR A 146 11.49 0.41 -9.86
CA TYR A 146 12.66 1.13 -10.38
C TYR A 146 13.71 1.40 -9.30
N ASN A 147 13.25 1.74 -8.08
CA ASN A 147 14.11 1.97 -6.93
C ASN A 147 14.84 0.70 -6.46
N TRP A 148 14.30 -0.48 -6.78
CA TRP A 148 14.96 -1.74 -6.48
C TRP A 148 15.80 -2.24 -7.66
N GLU A 149 17.12 -2.27 -7.47
CA GLU A 149 18.10 -2.65 -8.49
C GLU A 149 17.78 -3.98 -9.20
N PHE A 150 17.31 -4.99 -8.47
CA PHE A 150 16.97 -6.30 -9.03
C PHE A 150 15.81 -6.29 -10.05
N SER A 151 14.87 -5.35 -9.91
CA SER A 151 13.69 -5.22 -10.78
C SER A 151 13.77 -4.07 -11.77
N ARG A 152 14.73 -3.16 -11.63
CA ARG A 152 14.83 -1.93 -12.42
C ARG A 152 14.79 -2.15 -13.92
N ASP A 153 15.69 -2.97 -14.45
CA ASP A 153 15.79 -3.21 -15.90
C ASP A 153 14.52 -3.87 -16.46
N ARG A 154 13.92 -4.77 -15.67
CA ARG A 154 12.66 -5.41 -16.04
C ARG A 154 11.50 -4.42 -16.05
N ALA A 155 11.44 -3.51 -15.07
CA ALA A 155 10.44 -2.46 -15.04
C ALA A 155 10.55 -1.51 -16.25
N LEU A 156 11.77 -1.11 -16.62
CA LEU A 156 12.01 -0.29 -17.81
C LEU A 156 11.58 -1.00 -19.09
N LYS A 157 11.94 -2.27 -19.23
CA LYS A 157 11.55 -3.09 -20.38
C LYS A 157 10.03 -3.23 -20.48
N THR A 158 9.36 -3.60 -19.39
CA THR A 158 7.90 -3.74 -19.37
C THR A 158 7.20 -2.40 -19.65
N PHE A 159 7.74 -1.28 -19.16
CA PHE A 159 7.20 0.03 -19.49
C PHE A 159 7.28 0.31 -20.99
N GLN A 160 8.43 0.08 -21.62
CA GLN A 160 8.60 0.27 -23.07
C GLN A 160 7.62 -0.59 -23.90
N GLU A 161 7.44 -1.86 -23.51
CA GLU A 161 6.53 -2.79 -24.19
C GLU A 161 5.05 -2.42 -24.05
N THR A 162 4.68 -1.81 -22.92
CA THR A 162 3.29 -1.47 -22.60
C THR A 162 2.93 -0.01 -22.87
N ARG A 163 3.92 0.85 -23.12
CA ARG A 163 3.80 2.30 -23.29
C ARG A 163 2.70 2.70 -24.27
N ASP A 164 2.68 2.08 -25.44
CA ASP A 164 1.73 2.46 -26.52
C ASP A 164 0.28 2.07 -26.20
N ASN A 165 0.08 1.14 -25.26
CA ASN A 165 -1.25 0.73 -24.79
C ASN A 165 -1.73 1.55 -23.58
N MET A 166 -0.87 2.39 -23.00
CA MET A 166 -1.22 3.23 -21.85
C MET A 166 -1.84 4.55 -22.30
N HIS A 167 -2.74 5.08 -21.47
CA HIS A 167 -3.23 6.45 -21.65
C HIS A 167 -2.07 7.46 -21.55
N TYR A 168 -2.08 8.51 -22.37
CA TYR A 168 -0.99 9.50 -22.43
C TYR A 168 -0.59 10.08 -21.06
N ILE A 169 -1.58 10.40 -20.20
CA ILE A 169 -1.29 10.91 -18.84
C ILE A 169 -0.61 9.85 -17.96
N SER A 170 -0.93 8.57 -18.16
CA SER A 170 -0.28 7.45 -17.48
C SER A 170 1.19 7.32 -17.88
N VAL A 171 1.48 7.47 -19.18
CA VAL A 171 2.84 7.49 -19.71
C VAL A 171 3.65 8.62 -19.06
N LEU A 172 3.15 9.86 -19.11
CA LEU A 172 3.84 11.01 -18.51
C LEU A 172 4.11 10.81 -17.01
N SER A 173 3.13 10.29 -16.27
CA SER A 173 3.30 10.06 -14.84
C SER A 173 4.36 9.00 -14.56
N VAL A 174 4.42 7.93 -15.37
CA VAL A 174 5.40 6.84 -15.19
C VAL A 174 6.79 7.28 -15.64
N GLU A 175 6.92 7.98 -16.77
CA GLU A 175 8.19 8.55 -17.25
C GLU A 175 8.84 9.42 -16.15
N ARG A 176 8.04 10.23 -15.46
CA ARG A 176 8.51 11.04 -14.33
C ARG A 176 9.02 10.19 -13.16
N GLU A 177 8.34 9.10 -12.80
CA GLU A 177 8.80 8.22 -11.70
C GLU A 177 10.02 7.37 -12.09
N LEU A 178 10.23 7.13 -13.38
CA LEU A 178 11.37 6.38 -13.94
C LEU A 178 12.58 7.27 -14.28
N GLU A 179 12.50 8.57 -13.99
CA GLU A 179 13.53 9.57 -14.31
C GLU A 179 13.89 9.59 -15.81
N LEU A 180 12.90 9.31 -16.67
CA LEU A 180 13.03 9.39 -18.11
C LEU A 180 12.65 10.81 -18.52
N ASP A 181 13.63 11.60 -18.98
CA ASP A 181 13.36 12.95 -19.50
C ASP A 181 12.35 12.88 -20.64
N SER A 182 11.17 13.46 -20.42
CA SER A 182 10.16 13.64 -21.45
C SER A 182 10.67 14.75 -22.39
N LYS A 183 11.16 14.34 -23.56
CA LYS A 183 11.48 15.28 -24.65
C LYS A 183 10.23 15.98 -25.18
#